data_AF-A0A2M7SLR0-F1
#
_entry.id   AF-A0A2M7SLR0-F1
#
_cell.length_a   1.000
_cell.length_b   1.000
_cell.length_c   1.000
_cell.angle_alpha   90.00
_cell.angle_beta   90.00
_cell.angle_gamma   90.00
#
_symmetry.space_group_name_H-M   'P 1'
#
loop_
_entity.id
_entity.type
_entity.pdbx_description
1 polymer ?
#
loop_
_entity_poly.entity_id
_entity_poly.type
_entity_poly.pdbx_seq_one_letter_code
_entity_poly.pdbx_strand_id
1 'polypeptide(L)'
;MKQYRIFVSAHQKELKEERAAVKEIILSNSTLRDFFDVFLFEDSPAKGKSPVTTYLKQIDNSDIYIGIIGNEYGIKGKDGFSPTEREFRRFIKTKPKEEVLIFIKGKNDSQRDKDTQKFVEAVRNSYIYKRFTNKDELRTQVLNSLISYLDGKRIISKTPFDQIISREVGYELIDEKEVKDFLENRAIKLNVAVPKISLKDCLIKTLKMAPR
;
A
#
# COMPACT_ATOMS: atom_id res chain seq x y z
N MET A 1 1.17 -6.82 -12.58
CA MET A 1 1.52 -5.44 -12.16
C MET A 1 2.77 -5.48 -11.31
N LYS A 2 3.54 -4.40 -11.23
CA LYS A 2 4.64 -4.30 -10.26
C LYS A 2 4.05 -4.01 -8.88
N GLN A 3 4.36 -4.83 -7.89
CA GLN A 3 3.95 -4.61 -6.50
C GLN A 3 4.70 -3.42 -5.89
N TYR A 4 4.03 -2.69 -5.01
CA TYR A 4 4.64 -1.68 -4.14
C TYR A 4 5.42 -2.38 -3.02
N ARG A 5 6.66 -1.94 -2.81
CA ARG A 5 7.55 -2.52 -1.80
C ARG A 5 7.38 -1.83 -0.47
N ILE A 6 6.97 -2.59 0.53
CA ILE A 6 6.79 -2.14 1.91
C ILE A 6 8.05 -2.48 2.71
N PHE A 7 8.59 -1.46 3.38
CA PHE A 7 9.63 -1.59 4.37
C PHE A 7 9.05 -1.57 5.78
N VAL A 8 9.24 -2.62 6.60
CA VAL A 8 8.77 -2.64 8.00
C VAL A 8 9.92 -2.40 8.99
N SER A 9 9.91 -1.22 9.62
CA SER A 9 10.88 -0.80 10.63
C SER A 9 10.25 -0.80 12.02
N ALA A 10 10.90 -1.48 12.97
CA ALA A 10 10.47 -1.61 14.36
C ALA A 10 11.58 -2.25 15.20
N HIS A 11 11.58 -2.02 16.52
CA HIS A 11 12.53 -2.68 17.43
C HIS A 11 12.35 -4.21 17.39
N GLN A 12 13.36 -4.93 16.89
CA GLN A 12 13.23 -6.35 16.55
C GLN A 12 12.90 -7.27 17.72
N LYS A 13 13.49 -7.02 18.90
CA LYS A 13 13.28 -7.85 20.09
C LYS A 13 11.92 -7.58 20.74
N GLU A 14 11.57 -6.30 20.89
CA GLU A 14 10.34 -5.89 21.57
C GLU A 14 9.09 -6.17 20.72
N LEU A 15 9.16 -5.90 19.42
CA LEU A 15 8.00 -5.89 18.52
C LEU A 15 8.01 -7.05 17.53
N LYS A 16 8.61 -8.19 17.92
CA LYS A 16 8.72 -9.37 17.06
C LYS A 16 7.35 -9.84 16.57
N GLU A 17 6.38 -9.92 17.47
CA GLU A 17 5.04 -10.42 17.13
C GLU A 17 4.24 -9.42 16.30
N GLU A 18 4.37 -8.13 16.59
CA GLU A 18 3.75 -7.05 15.80
C GLU A 18 4.29 -7.01 14.38
N ARG A 19 5.62 -7.12 14.21
CA ARG A 19 6.26 -7.21 12.88
C ARG A 19 5.73 -8.39 12.08
N ALA A 20 5.63 -9.56 12.71
CA ALA A 20 5.06 -10.74 12.08
C ALA A 20 3.58 -10.54 11.71
N ALA A 21 2.80 -9.91 12.59
CA ALA A 21 1.38 -9.62 12.34
C ALA A 21 1.17 -8.69 11.13
N VAL A 22 2.05 -7.70 10.91
CA VAL A 22 2.03 -6.83 9.72
C VAL A 22 2.27 -7.64 8.44
N LYS A 23 3.26 -8.53 8.45
CA LYS A 23 3.53 -9.41 7.30
C LYS A 23 2.34 -10.33 7.01
N GLU A 24 1.83 -10.96 8.05
CA GLU A 24 0.72 -11.91 7.95
C GLU A 24 -0.52 -11.27 7.34
N ILE A 25 -0.92 -10.07 7.77
CA ILE A 25 -2.11 -9.42 7.22
C ILE A 25 -1.92 -9.03 5.75
N ILE A 26 -0.71 -8.64 5.34
CA ILE A 26 -0.41 -8.31 3.94
C ILE A 26 -0.49 -9.57 3.07
N LEU A 27 0.07 -10.70 3.52
CA LEU A 27 0.14 -11.92 2.73
C LEU A 27 -1.15 -12.75 2.74
N SER A 28 -1.91 -12.72 3.84
CA SER A 28 -3.17 -13.48 3.97
C SER A 28 -4.36 -12.78 3.32
N ASN A 29 -4.33 -11.46 3.17
CA ASN A 29 -5.38 -10.71 2.50
C ASN A 29 -5.23 -10.79 0.97
N SER A 30 -6.26 -11.29 0.28
CA SER A 30 -6.24 -11.49 -1.17
C SER A 30 -6.05 -10.21 -1.97
N THR A 31 -6.58 -9.07 -1.50
CA THR A 31 -6.40 -7.78 -2.16
C THR A 31 -4.97 -7.28 -1.95
N LEU A 32 -4.49 -7.27 -0.70
CA LEU A 32 -3.17 -6.68 -0.39
C LEU A 32 -2.02 -7.46 -1.04
N ARG A 33 -2.05 -8.80 -1.03
CA ARG A 33 -0.96 -9.62 -1.55
C ARG A 33 -0.68 -9.41 -3.05
N ASP A 34 -1.68 -8.98 -3.81
CA ASP A 34 -1.52 -8.74 -5.25
C ASP A 34 -0.88 -7.37 -5.54
N PHE A 35 -0.97 -6.42 -4.60
CA PHE A 35 -0.45 -5.06 -4.76
C PHE A 35 0.84 -4.77 -3.98
N PHE A 36 1.12 -5.53 -2.92
CA PHE A 36 2.23 -5.24 -2.01
C PHE A 36 3.20 -6.41 -1.87
N ASP A 37 4.48 -6.08 -1.83
CA ASP A 37 5.57 -6.98 -1.44
C ASP A 37 6.17 -6.45 -0.12
N VAL A 38 6.24 -7.29 0.90
CA VAL A 38 6.64 -6.89 2.25
C VAL A 38 8.03 -7.42 2.59
N PHE A 39 8.95 -6.52 2.89
CA PHE A 39 10.28 -6.88 3.35
C PHE A 39 10.39 -6.79 4.88
N LEU A 40 10.75 -7.91 5.50
CA LEU A 40 11.23 -7.99 6.87
C LEU A 40 12.69 -8.45 6.87
N PHE A 41 13.48 -7.86 7.76
CA PHE A 41 14.90 -8.19 7.84
C PHE A 41 15.13 -9.65 8.24
N GLU A 42 14.28 -10.19 9.12
CA GLU A 42 14.35 -11.56 9.63
C GLU A 42 14.22 -12.63 8.54
N ASP A 43 13.62 -12.29 7.40
CA ASP A 43 13.47 -13.21 6.25
C ASP A 43 14.72 -13.24 5.35
N SER A 44 15.69 -12.35 5.57
CA SER A 44 16.90 -12.34 4.77
C SER A 44 17.78 -13.54 5.13
N PRO A 45 18.19 -14.38 4.15
CA PRO A 45 19.07 -15.50 4.42
C PRO A 45 20.43 -14.98 4.89
N ALA A 46 21.15 -15.78 5.66
CA ALA A 46 22.52 -15.46 6.08
C ALA A 46 23.37 -15.14 4.85
N LYS A 47 23.91 -13.91 4.77
CA LYS A 47 24.77 -13.45 3.68
C LYS A 47 26.01 -12.79 4.26
N GLY A 48 27.17 -13.02 3.65
CA GLY A 48 28.45 -12.42 4.05
C GLY A 48 28.59 -10.92 3.79
N LYS A 49 27.49 -10.19 3.52
CA LYS A 49 27.50 -8.73 3.39
C LYS A 49 27.15 -8.11 4.74
N SER A 50 27.80 -6.99 5.08
CA SER A 50 27.45 -6.25 6.29
C SER A 50 25.94 -5.97 6.31
N PRO A 51 25.23 -6.35 7.39
CA PRO A 51 23.78 -6.16 7.55
C PRO A 51 23.35 -4.74 7.17
N VAL A 52 24.15 -3.74 7.55
CA VAL A 52 23.89 -2.32 7.33
C VAL A 52 23.75 -1.98 5.84
N THR A 53 24.68 -2.43 5.00
CA THR A 53 24.69 -2.09 3.55
C THR A 53 23.55 -2.75 2.79
N THR A 54 23.20 -4.00 3.14
CA THR A 54 22.10 -4.71 2.48
C THR A 54 20.77 -4.08 2.89
N TYR A 55 20.66 -3.73 4.16
CA TYR A 55 19.46 -3.16 4.76
C TYR A 55 19.14 -1.75 4.20
N LEU A 56 20.15 -0.85 4.12
CA LEU A 56 19.95 0.50 3.57
C LEU A 56 19.47 0.47 2.11
N LYS A 57 19.97 -0.49 1.33
CA LYS A 57 19.52 -0.70 -0.05
C LYS A 57 18.05 -1.11 -0.11
N GLN A 58 17.54 -1.84 0.87
CA GLN A 58 16.12 -2.21 0.88
C GLN A 58 15.25 -0.97 1.13
N ILE A 59 15.60 -0.15 2.12
CA ILE A 59 14.93 1.15 2.35
C ILE A 59 14.92 2.00 1.09
N ASP A 60 16.07 2.15 0.42
CA ASP A 60 16.19 2.98 -0.78
C ASP A 60 15.39 2.44 -1.98
N ASN A 61 14.96 1.17 -1.91
CA ASN A 61 14.16 0.51 -2.95
C ASN A 61 12.69 0.33 -2.58
N SER A 62 12.25 0.82 -1.41
CA SER A 62 10.87 0.74 -0.96
C SER A 62 10.03 1.94 -1.42
N ASP A 63 8.75 1.68 -1.60
CA ASP A 63 7.73 2.66 -2.00
C ASP A 63 6.85 3.09 -0.80
N ILE A 64 6.86 2.30 0.27
CA ILE A 64 6.11 2.57 1.51
C ILE A 64 6.98 2.20 2.71
N TYR A 65 7.03 3.10 3.69
CA TYR A 65 7.65 2.83 4.98
C TYR A 65 6.57 2.62 6.05
N ILE A 66 6.63 1.49 6.75
CA ILE A 66 5.83 1.22 7.95
C ILE A 66 6.76 1.27 9.16
N GLY A 67 6.57 2.28 10.01
CA GLY A 67 7.27 2.43 11.29
C GLY A 67 6.40 2.01 12.46
N ILE A 68 6.86 1.05 13.27
CA ILE A 68 6.18 0.63 14.50
C ILE A 68 7.05 1.03 15.70
N ILE A 69 6.52 1.89 16.57
CA ILE A 69 7.24 2.46 17.70
C ILE A 69 6.73 1.84 19.02
N GLY A 70 7.62 1.09 19.68
CA GLY A 70 7.43 0.45 20.99
C GLY A 70 7.97 1.31 22.12
N ASN A 71 8.11 0.75 23.31
CA ASN A 71 8.62 1.43 24.49
C ASN A 71 10.14 1.59 24.49
N GLU A 72 10.86 0.69 23.82
CA GLU A 72 12.32 0.66 23.82
C GLU A 72 12.90 1.32 22.56
N TYR A 73 13.87 2.20 22.78
CA TYR A 73 14.57 2.87 21.69
C TYR A 73 15.52 1.90 20.98
N GLY A 74 16.11 0.99 21.75
CA GLY A 74 17.16 0.07 21.30
C GLY A 74 18.57 0.66 21.41
N ILE A 75 19.55 -0.13 20.98
CA ILE A 75 20.97 0.23 21.11
C ILE A 75 21.32 1.32 20.10
N LYS A 76 21.82 2.45 20.60
CA LYS A 76 22.31 3.55 19.78
C LYS A 76 23.55 3.13 18.99
N GLY A 77 23.58 3.48 17.70
CA GLY A 77 24.82 3.41 16.92
C GLY A 77 25.75 4.59 17.23
N LYS A 78 26.87 4.65 16.49
CA LYS A 78 27.89 5.70 16.64
C LYS A 78 27.38 7.12 16.37
N ASP A 79 26.29 7.24 15.62
CA ASP A 79 25.58 8.48 15.28
C ASP A 79 24.50 8.86 16.30
N GLY A 80 24.37 8.11 17.41
CA GLY A 80 23.43 8.40 18.49
C GLY A 80 21.98 7.96 18.23
N PHE A 81 21.68 7.42 17.04
CA PHE A 81 20.35 6.95 16.69
C PHE A 81 20.21 5.43 16.86
N SER A 82 19.03 5.00 17.29
CA SER A 82 18.64 3.60 17.18
C SER A 82 18.57 3.16 15.71
N PRO A 83 18.57 1.83 15.44
CA PRO A 83 18.27 1.33 14.10
C PRO A 83 16.97 1.94 13.57
N THR A 84 15.83 1.78 14.25
CA THR A 84 14.52 2.28 13.81
C THR A 84 14.52 3.77 13.45
N GLU A 85 15.13 4.65 14.26
CA GLU A 85 15.16 6.08 13.93
C GLU A 85 16.08 6.39 12.74
N ARG A 86 17.22 5.70 12.63
CA ARG A 86 18.13 5.83 11.48
C ARG A 86 17.43 5.43 10.17
N GLU A 87 16.62 4.39 10.24
CA GLU A 87 15.85 3.82 9.14
C GLU A 87 14.80 4.81 8.65
N PHE A 88 14.01 5.33 9.58
CA PHE A 88 13.05 6.41 9.33
C PHE A 88 13.73 7.62 8.68
N ARG A 89 14.80 8.14 9.30
CA ARG A 89 15.55 9.31 8.80
C ARG A 89 16.13 9.07 7.40
N ARG A 90 16.58 7.85 7.11
CA ARG A 90 17.07 7.49 5.77
C ARG A 90 15.92 7.54 4.76
N PHE A 91 14.79 6.89 5.06
CA PHE A 91 13.64 6.83 4.16
C PHE A 91 13.13 8.22 3.80
N ILE A 92 12.86 9.07 4.80
CA ILE A 92 12.34 10.43 4.54
C ILE A 92 13.33 11.29 3.74
N LYS A 93 14.63 11.04 3.89
CA LYS A 93 15.69 11.75 3.15
C LYS A 93 15.78 11.28 1.71
N THR A 94 15.71 9.98 1.45
CA THR A 94 15.89 9.41 0.09
C THR A 94 14.58 9.30 -0.69
N LYS A 95 13.44 9.29 0.00
CA LYS A 95 12.10 9.07 -0.53
C LYS A 95 11.08 10.10 0.00
N PRO A 96 11.33 11.42 -0.14
CA PRO A 96 10.48 12.46 0.48
C PRO A 96 9.04 12.53 -0.06
N LYS A 97 8.74 11.85 -1.17
CA LYS A 97 7.40 11.80 -1.79
C LYS A 97 6.67 10.47 -1.58
N GLU A 98 7.35 9.50 -0.98
CA GLU A 98 6.78 8.16 -0.76
C GLU A 98 6.02 8.09 0.57
N GLU A 99 5.20 7.06 0.71
CA GLU A 99 4.25 6.97 1.82
C GLU A 99 4.94 6.53 3.12
N VAL A 100 4.57 7.19 4.23
CA VAL A 100 5.08 6.90 5.57
C VAL A 100 3.90 6.62 6.49
N LEU A 101 3.78 5.38 6.95
CA LEU A 101 2.74 4.92 7.85
C LEU A 101 3.35 4.65 9.23
N ILE A 102 2.89 5.39 10.25
CA ILE A 102 3.42 5.27 11.62
C ILE A 102 2.37 4.69 12.57
N PHE A 103 2.76 3.65 13.29
CA PHE A 103 1.98 3.00 14.33
C PHE A 103 2.72 3.04 15.67
N ILE A 104 2.05 3.51 16.72
CA ILE A 104 2.65 3.74 18.04
C ILE A 104 1.96 2.84 19.07
N LYS A 105 2.71 1.92 19.69
CA LYS A 105 2.15 0.94 20.65
C LYS A 105 1.82 1.58 21.99
N GLY A 106 0.62 1.41 22.53
CA GLY A 106 0.18 1.90 23.83
C GLY A 106 -0.65 3.19 23.77
N LYS A 107 -1.32 3.51 24.89
CA LYS A 107 -2.25 4.65 24.99
C LYS A 107 -1.57 5.99 25.26
N ASN A 108 -0.43 5.97 25.94
CA ASN A 108 0.38 7.15 26.26
C ASN A 108 1.87 6.84 26.04
N ASP A 109 2.75 7.75 26.47
CA ASP A 109 4.21 7.62 26.31
C ASP A 109 4.96 7.50 27.64
N SER A 110 4.23 7.40 28.76
CA SER A 110 4.79 7.43 30.12
C SER A 110 5.71 6.24 30.41
N GLN A 111 5.51 5.12 29.73
CA GLN A 111 6.30 3.88 29.90
C GLN A 111 7.50 3.81 28.95
N ARG A 112 7.66 4.78 28.03
CA ARG A 112 8.76 4.79 27.06
C ARG A 112 10.02 5.39 27.67
N ASP A 113 11.18 4.91 27.23
CA ASP A 113 12.43 5.58 27.57
C ASP A 113 12.50 7.00 26.95
N LYS A 114 13.39 7.83 27.50
CA LYS A 114 13.50 9.25 27.12
C LYS A 114 13.84 9.46 25.64
N ASP A 115 14.63 8.56 25.03
CA ASP A 115 15.01 8.69 23.63
C ASP A 115 13.85 8.27 22.71
N THR A 116 13.11 7.23 23.08
CA THR A 116 11.87 6.86 22.40
C THR A 116 10.83 7.98 22.49
N GLN A 117 10.68 8.64 23.64
CA GLN A 117 9.77 9.79 23.77
C GLN A 117 10.15 10.91 22.78
N LYS A 118 11.43 11.26 22.69
CA LYS A 118 11.94 12.25 21.72
C LYS A 118 11.67 11.83 20.28
N PHE A 119 11.87 10.55 19.96
CA PHE A 119 11.60 10.05 18.62
C PHE A 119 10.11 10.12 18.28
N VAL A 120 9.24 9.71 19.21
CA VAL A 120 7.78 9.85 19.07
C VAL A 120 7.39 11.31 18.84
N GLU A 121 7.95 12.25 19.63
CA GLU A 121 7.70 13.68 19.46
C GLU A 121 8.12 14.20 18.08
N ALA A 122 9.32 13.82 17.61
CA ALA A 122 9.80 14.17 16.28
C ALA A 122 8.85 13.68 15.17
N VAL A 123 8.34 12.45 15.30
CA VAL A 123 7.39 11.88 14.34
C VAL A 123 6.04 12.60 14.39
N ARG A 124 5.51 12.89 15.59
CA ARG A 124 4.23 13.60 15.77
C ARG A 124 4.18 14.97 15.11
N ASN A 125 5.31 15.68 15.14
CA ASN A 125 5.38 17.03 14.58
C ASN A 125 5.31 17.04 13.05
N SER A 126 5.53 15.90 12.39
CA SER A 126 5.66 15.81 10.93
C SER A 126 4.71 14.82 10.26
N TYR A 127 4.15 13.84 10.98
CA TYR A 127 3.38 12.73 10.40
C TYR A 127 2.10 12.43 11.17
N ILE A 128 1.06 12.04 10.43
CA ILE A 128 -0.13 11.41 10.99
C ILE A 128 0.24 9.99 11.44
N TYR A 129 -0.16 9.64 12.65
CA TYR A 129 0.11 8.33 13.24
C TYR A 129 -1.17 7.71 13.79
N LYS A 130 -1.15 6.38 13.97
CA LYS A 130 -2.19 5.66 14.71
C LYS A 130 -1.59 4.99 15.93
N ARG A 131 -2.36 4.92 17.02
CA ARG A 131 -1.97 4.18 18.23
C ARG A 131 -2.68 2.84 18.24
N PHE A 132 -2.00 1.81 18.74
CA PHE A 132 -2.60 0.48 18.92
C PHE A 132 -2.20 -0.10 20.26
N THR A 133 -3.03 -0.97 20.83
CA THR A 133 -2.79 -1.61 22.14
C THR A 133 -2.49 -3.10 22.03
N ASN A 134 -2.87 -3.72 20.92
CA ASN A 134 -2.69 -5.15 20.67
C ASN A 134 -2.49 -5.43 19.17
N LYS A 135 -2.17 -6.68 18.83
CA LYS A 135 -1.84 -7.10 17.45
C LYS A 135 -3.02 -7.00 16.48
N ASP A 136 -4.23 -7.27 16.92
CA ASP A 136 -5.41 -7.25 16.04
C ASP A 136 -5.80 -5.81 15.67
N GLU A 137 -5.66 -4.90 16.64
CA GLU A 137 -5.77 -3.47 16.38
C GLU A 137 -4.71 -2.99 15.38
N LEU A 138 -3.44 -3.42 15.55
CA LEU A 138 -2.37 -3.11 14.60
C LEU A 138 -2.70 -3.65 13.19
N ARG A 139 -3.13 -4.91 13.06
CA ARG A 139 -3.52 -5.52 11.78
C ARG A 139 -4.61 -4.72 11.10
N THR A 140 -5.65 -4.36 11.85
CA THR A 140 -6.79 -3.57 11.35
C THR A 140 -6.34 -2.20 10.86
N GLN A 141 -5.49 -1.52 11.63
CA GLN A 141 -4.98 -0.20 11.26
C GLN A 141 -4.08 -0.25 10.01
N VAL A 142 -3.19 -1.24 9.92
CA VAL A 142 -2.35 -1.46 8.73
C VAL A 142 -3.20 -1.75 7.50
N LEU A 143 -4.16 -2.66 7.61
CA LEU A 143 -5.09 -2.99 6.52
C LEU A 143 -5.81 -1.73 6.01
N ASN A 144 -6.40 -0.96 6.91
CA ASN A 144 -7.12 0.26 6.55
C ASN A 144 -6.21 1.31 5.91
N SER A 145 -4.98 1.49 6.41
CA SER A 145 -4.00 2.41 5.83
C SER A 145 -3.58 1.99 4.42
N LEU A 146 -3.35 0.70 4.17
CA LEU A 146 -2.96 0.20 2.85
C LEU A 146 -4.12 0.25 1.85
N ILE A 147 -5.35 -0.06 2.26
CA ILE A 147 -6.54 0.15 1.42
C ILE A 147 -6.68 1.63 1.06
N SER A 148 -6.55 2.52 2.04
CA SER A 148 -6.61 3.98 1.81
C SER A 148 -5.52 4.45 0.86
N TYR A 149 -4.32 3.86 0.89
CA TYR A 149 -3.26 4.15 -0.06
C TYR A 149 -3.65 3.74 -1.49
N LEU A 150 -4.16 2.52 -1.68
CA LEU A 150 -4.60 2.05 -3.00
C LEU A 150 -5.77 2.87 -3.55
N ASP A 151 -6.70 3.26 -2.69
CA ASP A 151 -7.80 4.19 -3.02
C ASP A 151 -7.24 5.55 -3.48
N GLY A 152 -6.29 6.11 -2.75
CA GLY A 152 -5.64 7.38 -3.09
C GLY A 152 -4.89 7.34 -4.42
N LYS A 153 -4.29 6.19 -4.76
CA LYS A 153 -3.69 5.94 -6.08
C LYS A 153 -4.71 5.62 -7.18
N ARG A 154 -6.01 5.54 -6.86
CA ARG A 154 -7.11 5.14 -7.76
C ARG A 154 -6.89 3.77 -8.40
N ILE A 155 -6.21 2.88 -7.68
CA ILE A 155 -5.95 1.49 -8.10
C ILE A 155 -7.18 0.64 -7.82
N ILE A 156 -7.81 0.84 -6.65
CA ILE A 156 -9.10 0.25 -6.34
C ILE A 156 -10.18 1.23 -6.85
N SER A 157 -11.02 0.74 -7.76
CA SER A 157 -12.23 1.46 -8.15
C SER A 157 -13.32 1.22 -7.11
N LYS A 158 -13.86 2.32 -6.54
CA LYS A 158 -15.12 2.27 -5.78
C LYS A 158 -16.35 2.36 -6.68
N THR A 159 -16.14 2.58 -7.98
CA THR A 159 -17.20 2.66 -8.98
C THR A 159 -17.61 1.25 -9.40
N PRO A 160 -18.91 0.96 -9.56
CA PRO A 160 -19.38 -0.32 -10.11
C PRO A 160 -18.63 -0.68 -11.40
N PHE A 161 -18.34 -1.96 -11.59
CA PHE A 161 -17.51 -2.44 -12.70
C PHE A 161 -18.00 -1.95 -14.07
N ASP A 162 -19.32 -1.96 -14.28
CA ASP A 162 -20.03 -1.49 -15.46
C ASP A 162 -19.93 0.03 -15.71
N GLN A 163 -19.35 0.78 -14.76
CA GLN A 163 -19.12 2.22 -14.87
C GLN A 163 -17.64 2.58 -15.01
N ILE A 164 -16.73 1.60 -15.00
CA ILE A 164 -15.29 1.82 -15.12
C ILE A 164 -14.94 2.00 -16.61
N ILE A 165 -14.34 3.15 -16.94
CA ILE A 165 -13.77 3.39 -18.27
C ILE A 165 -12.44 2.64 -18.36
N SER A 166 -12.33 1.67 -19.28
CA SER A 166 -11.05 1.04 -19.59
C SER A 166 -10.08 2.08 -20.15
N ARG A 167 -8.92 2.24 -19.50
CA ARG A 167 -7.88 3.20 -19.91
C ARG A 167 -6.80 2.60 -20.79
N GLU A 168 -6.69 1.27 -20.78
CA GLU A 168 -5.64 0.53 -21.50
C GLU A 168 -6.06 0.16 -22.93
N VAL A 169 -7.37 0.11 -23.20
CA VAL A 169 -7.94 -0.37 -24.46
C VAL A 169 -8.81 0.74 -25.06
N GLY A 170 -8.45 1.21 -26.25
CA GLY A 170 -9.22 2.21 -27.00
C GLY A 170 -10.26 1.58 -27.95
N TYR A 171 -11.03 2.44 -28.63
CA TYR A 171 -12.06 2.04 -29.59
C TYR A 171 -11.51 1.16 -30.73
N GLU A 172 -10.26 1.40 -31.09
CA GLU A 172 -9.53 0.72 -32.16
C GLU A 172 -9.45 -0.82 -32.02
N LEU A 173 -9.71 -1.37 -30.84
CA LEU A 173 -9.68 -2.83 -30.59
C LEU A 173 -11.08 -3.47 -30.64
N ILE A 174 -12.11 -2.71 -30.98
CA ILE A 174 -13.48 -3.23 -31.12
C ILE A 174 -13.76 -3.65 -32.55
N ASP A 175 -14.21 -4.89 -32.72
CA ASP A 175 -14.85 -5.33 -33.95
C ASP A 175 -16.30 -4.83 -33.98
N GLU A 176 -16.54 -3.78 -34.77
CA GLU A 176 -17.88 -3.19 -34.91
C GLU A 176 -18.92 -4.17 -35.45
N LYS A 177 -18.51 -5.14 -36.27
CA LYS A 177 -19.42 -6.13 -36.87
C LYS A 177 -19.93 -7.08 -35.80
N GLU A 178 -19.05 -7.62 -34.98
CA GLU A 178 -19.42 -8.50 -33.86
C GLU A 178 -20.33 -7.79 -32.85
N VAL A 179 -20.06 -6.51 -32.54
CA VAL A 179 -20.91 -5.71 -31.65
C VAL A 179 -22.29 -5.48 -32.27
N LYS A 180 -22.36 -5.19 -33.58
CA LYS A 180 -23.62 -5.00 -34.30
C LYS A 180 -24.45 -6.30 -34.28
N ASP A 181 -23.83 -7.41 -34.64
CA ASP A 181 -24.46 -8.73 -34.67
C ASP A 181 -24.99 -9.11 -33.27
N PHE A 182 -24.23 -8.82 -32.21
CA PHE A 182 -24.68 -9.02 -30.83
C PHE A 182 -25.92 -8.17 -30.48
N LEU A 183 -25.91 -6.88 -30.79
CA LEU A 183 -27.02 -5.96 -30.48
C LEU A 183 -28.29 -6.33 -31.25
N GLU A 184 -28.17 -6.69 -32.53
CA GLU A 184 -29.30 -7.13 -33.36
C GLU A 184 -29.91 -8.42 -32.83
N ASN A 185 -29.08 -9.44 -32.58
CA ASN A 185 -29.54 -10.72 -32.03
C ASN A 185 -30.23 -10.56 -30.66
N ARG A 186 -29.70 -9.69 -29.80
CA ARG A 186 -30.28 -9.42 -28.48
C ARG A 186 -31.60 -8.66 -28.58
N ALA A 187 -31.71 -7.69 -29.49
CA ALA A 187 -32.94 -6.95 -29.72
C ALA A 187 -34.07 -7.86 -30.23
N ILE A 188 -33.76 -8.76 -31.17
CA ILE A 188 -34.70 -9.78 -31.66
C ILE A 188 -35.17 -10.67 -30.49
N LYS A 189 -34.22 -11.18 -29.69
CA LYS A 189 -34.54 -12.08 -28.57
C LYS A 189 -35.39 -11.41 -27.48
N LEU A 190 -35.21 -10.11 -27.26
CA LEU A 190 -35.96 -9.33 -26.28
C LEU A 190 -37.21 -8.66 -26.85
N ASN A 191 -37.48 -8.84 -28.16
CA ASN A 191 -38.57 -8.19 -28.89
C ASN A 191 -38.59 -6.65 -28.73
N VAL A 192 -37.41 -6.03 -28.85
CA VAL A 192 -37.23 -4.57 -28.79
C VAL A 192 -36.59 -4.05 -30.09
N ALA A 193 -36.75 -2.75 -30.36
CA ALA A 193 -36.15 -2.14 -31.53
C ALA A 193 -34.61 -2.08 -31.42
N VAL A 194 -33.93 -2.35 -32.54
CA VAL A 194 -32.46 -2.19 -32.63
C VAL A 194 -32.12 -0.70 -32.49
N PRO A 195 -31.14 -0.33 -31.65
CA PRO A 195 -30.71 1.06 -31.49
C PRO A 195 -30.26 1.68 -32.82
N LYS A 196 -30.79 2.86 -33.17
CA LYS A 196 -30.46 3.60 -34.43
C LYS A 196 -29.27 4.57 -34.29
N ILE A 197 -28.55 4.52 -33.18
CA ILE A 197 -27.39 5.37 -32.94
C ILE A 197 -26.14 4.78 -33.60
N SER A 198 -25.17 5.62 -33.96
CA SER A 198 -23.88 5.13 -34.48
C SER A 198 -23.24 4.18 -33.46
N LEU A 199 -22.57 3.11 -33.90
CA LEU A 199 -21.93 2.17 -32.99
C LEU A 199 -20.94 2.89 -32.06
N LYS A 200 -20.20 3.86 -32.60
CA LYS A 200 -19.31 4.71 -31.83
C LYS A 200 -20.04 5.50 -30.75
N ASP A 201 -21.19 6.12 -31.06
CA ASP A 201 -22.02 6.79 -30.06
C ASP A 201 -22.64 5.81 -29.05
N CYS A 202 -23.04 4.60 -29.47
CA CYS A 202 -23.57 3.58 -28.59
C CYS A 202 -22.52 3.12 -27.58
N LEU A 203 -21.32 2.81 -28.06
CA LEU A 203 -20.21 2.34 -27.24
C LEU A 203 -19.68 3.46 -26.32
N ILE A 204 -19.62 4.71 -26.79
CA ILE A 204 -19.17 5.85 -25.97
C ILE A 204 -20.26 6.27 -24.96
N LYS A 205 -21.54 6.38 -25.35
CA LYS A 205 -22.60 6.89 -24.47
C LYS A 205 -23.17 5.82 -23.54
N THR A 206 -23.25 4.57 -23.98
CA THR A 206 -23.85 3.47 -23.21
C THR A 206 -22.81 2.68 -22.45
N LEU A 207 -21.64 2.40 -23.06
CA LEU A 207 -20.54 1.64 -22.43
C LEU A 207 -19.40 2.52 -21.92
N LYS A 208 -19.56 3.86 -21.98
CA LYS A 208 -18.64 4.86 -21.41
C LYS A 208 -17.18 4.66 -21.86
N MET A 209 -16.96 4.21 -23.09
CA MET A 209 -15.62 4.07 -23.62
C MET A 209 -14.93 5.42 -23.81
N ALA A 210 -13.62 5.48 -23.53
CA ALA A 210 -12.86 6.71 -23.72
C ALA A 210 -12.84 7.08 -25.22
N PRO A 211 -13.28 8.29 -25.61
CA PRO A 211 -13.03 8.79 -26.95
C PRO A 211 -11.53 9.08 -27.04
N ARG A 212 -10.80 8.30 -27.86
CA ARG A 212 -9.54 8.77 -28.43
C ARG A 212 -9.86 9.57 -29.69
#